data_AF-A0A6A9QKE3-F1
#
_entry.id   AF-A0A6A9QKE3-F1
#
_cell.length_a   1.000
_cell.length_b   1.000
_cell.length_c   1.000
_cell.angle_alpha   90.00
_cell.angle_beta   90.00
_cell.angle_gamma   90.00
#
_symmetry.space_group_name_H-M   'P 1'
#
loop_
_entity.id
_entity.type
_entity.pdbx_description
1 polymer ?
#
loop_
_entity_poly.entity_id
_entity_poly.type
_entity_poly.pdbx_seq_one_letter_code
_entity_poly.pdbx_strand_id
1 'polypeptide(L)'
;MENSQDTSNLLQKTMNYLIRVDKCEAEEAEILMQELSDVVEREDIRAIISSICPISIDEMRSILAIETGKTYSTEEVEKIIELVKKHLKS
;
A
#
# COMPACT_ATOMS: atom_id res chain seq x y z
N MET A 1 -14.69 -31.86 11.79
CA MET A 1 -13.34 -31.33 12.11
C MET A 1 -12.73 -30.92 10.78
N GLU A 2 -13.07 -29.73 10.29
CA GLU A 2 -12.48 -29.20 9.05
C GLU A 2 -11.06 -28.70 9.32
N ASN A 3 -10.11 -29.53 8.90
CA ASN A 3 -8.82 -29.24 8.29
C ASN A 3 -7.94 -28.12 8.86
N SER A 4 -7.34 -28.36 10.03
CA SER A 4 -6.11 -27.67 10.47
C SER A 4 -4.97 -27.79 9.44
N GLN A 5 -4.99 -28.84 8.61
CA GLN A 5 -3.99 -29.11 7.57
C GLN A 5 -4.21 -28.25 6.31
N ASP A 6 -5.46 -27.91 5.97
CA ASP A 6 -5.73 -26.98 4.86
C ASP A 6 -5.46 -25.52 5.26
N THR A 7 -5.69 -25.17 6.52
CA THR A 7 -5.28 -23.85 7.06
C THR A 7 -3.78 -23.69 6.96
N SER A 8 -3.01 -24.74 7.24
CA SER A 8 -1.54 -24.77 7.10
C SER A 8 -1.11 -24.58 5.65
N ASN A 9 -1.72 -25.28 4.70
CA ASN A 9 -1.41 -25.16 3.27
C ASN A 9 -1.78 -23.78 2.68
N LEU A 10 -2.92 -23.22 3.11
CA LEU A 10 -3.35 -21.89 2.71
C LEU A 10 -2.40 -20.82 3.27
N LEU A 11 -2.04 -20.90 4.56
CA LEU A 11 -1.08 -19.98 5.18
C LEU A 11 0.25 -19.98 4.43
N GLN A 12 0.78 -21.16 4.11
CA GLN A 12 2.05 -21.28 3.39
C GLN A 12 1.96 -20.68 1.98
N LYS A 13 0.85 -20.87 1.28
CA LYS A 13 0.63 -20.23 -0.03
C LYS A 13 0.55 -18.70 0.09
N THR A 14 -0.19 -18.19 1.07
CA THR A 14 -0.30 -16.74 1.30
C THR A 14 1.04 -16.14 1.69
N MET A 15 1.80 -16.79 2.56
CA MET A 15 3.15 -16.35 2.94
C MET A 15 4.09 -16.31 1.74
N ASN A 16 4.09 -17.37 0.91
CA ASN A 16 4.89 -17.40 -0.31
C ASN A 16 4.47 -16.33 -1.33
N TYR A 17 3.19 -15.97 -1.38
CA TYR A 17 2.72 -14.86 -2.20
C TYR A 17 3.23 -13.53 -1.65
N LEU A 18 3.04 -13.27 -0.35
CA LEU A 18 3.48 -12.04 0.32
C LEU A 18 4.98 -11.80 0.12
N ILE A 19 5.82 -12.81 0.33
CA ILE A 19 7.28 -12.71 0.10
C ILE A 19 7.63 -12.28 -1.33
N ARG A 20 6.83 -12.64 -2.34
CA ARG A 20 7.09 -12.29 -3.75
C ARG A 20 6.63 -10.89 -4.12
N VAL A 21 5.60 -10.38 -3.46
CA VAL A 21 4.98 -9.09 -3.79
C VAL A 21 5.37 -7.99 -2.81
N ASP A 22 6.03 -8.34 -1.71
CA ASP A 22 6.47 -7.40 -0.70
C ASP A 22 7.44 -6.37 -1.28
N LYS A 23 7.09 -5.09 -1.15
CA LYS A 23 7.84 -3.94 -1.66
C LYS A 23 8.40 -3.05 -0.54
N CYS A 24 7.98 -3.26 0.71
CA CYS A 24 8.23 -2.36 1.83
C CYS A 24 8.36 -3.16 3.13
N GLU A 25 9.35 -2.88 3.97
CA GLU A 25 9.41 -3.56 5.28
C GLU A 25 8.16 -3.24 6.10
N ALA A 26 7.72 -4.17 6.95
CA ALA A 26 6.48 -4.02 7.71
C ALA A 26 6.46 -2.73 8.57
N GLU A 27 7.60 -2.39 9.17
CA GLU A 27 7.77 -1.17 9.98
C GLU A 27 7.67 0.10 9.13
N GLU A 28 8.31 0.09 7.95
CA GLU A 28 8.30 1.22 7.01
C GLU A 28 6.89 1.42 6.41
N ALA A 29 6.12 0.34 6.20
CA ALA A 29 4.75 0.41 5.71
C ALA A 29 3.81 1.06 6.74
N GLU A 30 4.04 0.80 8.03
CA GLU A 30 3.27 1.40 9.12
C GLU A 30 3.60 2.89 9.29
N ILE A 31 4.88 3.27 9.17
CA ILE A 31 5.31 4.67 9.14
C ILE A 31 4.68 5.39 7.94
N LEU A 32 4.72 4.79 6.75
CA LEU A 32 4.09 5.34 5.55
C LEU A 32 2.58 5.54 5.74
N MET A 33 1.88 4.62 6.39
CA MET A 33 0.45 4.79 6.71
C MET A 33 0.18 5.99 7.62
N GLN A 34 1.07 6.27 8.57
CA GLN A 34 0.97 7.44 9.45
C GLN A 34 1.25 8.73 8.69
N GLU A 35 2.33 8.79 7.90
CA GLU A 35 2.68 9.97 7.10
C GLU A 35 1.60 10.28 6.03
N LEU A 36 0.99 9.24 5.46
CA LEU A 36 -0.11 9.38 4.51
C LEU A 36 -1.40 9.95 5.14
N SER A 37 -1.57 9.84 6.45
CA SER A 37 -2.79 10.30 7.14
C SER A 37 -2.98 11.82 7.06
N ASP A 38 -1.89 12.57 6.88
CA ASP A 38 -1.93 14.03 6.71
C ASP A 38 -2.50 14.46 5.35
N VAL A 39 -2.53 13.57 4.36
CA VAL A 39 -2.90 13.87 2.96
C VAL A 39 -4.14 13.09 2.52
N VAL A 40 -4.19 11.81 2.88
CA VAL A 40 -5.27 10.88 2.55
C VAL A 40 -6.02 10.54 3.83
N GLU A 41 -7.27 11.00 3.95
CA GLU A 41 -8.10 10.80 5.16
C GLU A 41 -8.60 9.34 5.28
N ARG A 42 -8.80 8.70 4.13
CA ARG A 42 -9.32 7.34 4.01
C ARG A 42 -8.27 6.28 4.26
N GLU A 43 -8.45 5.53 5.35
CA GLU A 43 -7.53 4.46 5.76
C GLU A 43 -7.41 3.32 4.75
N ASP A 44 -8.51 2.97 4.09
CA ASP A 44 -8.53 1.92 3.07
C ASP A 44 -7.64 2.30 1.87
N ILE A 45 -7.61 3.57 1.49
CA ILE A 45 -6.74 4.07 0.42
C ILE A 45 -5.29 4.09 0.87
N ARG A 46 -5.00 4.52 2.12
CA ARG A 46 -3.64 4.46 2.67
C ARG A 46 -3.08 3.05 2.65
N ALA A 47 -3.87 2.06 3.06
CA ALA A 47 -3.47 0.65 3.05
C ALA A 47 -3.17 0.15 1.62
N ILE A 48 -3.96 0.57 0.63
CA ILE A 48 -3.72 0.24 -0.79
C ILE A 48 -2.40 0.86 -1.27
N ILE A 49 -2.16 2.13 -0.96
CA ILE A 49 -0.91 2.83 -1.33
C ILE A 49 0.30 2.14 -0.69
N SER A 50 0.24 1.81 0.61
CA SER A 50 1.31 1.12 1.32
C SER A 50 1.55 -0.30 0.80
N SER A 51 0.51 -0.99 0.32
CA SER A 51 0.66 -2.35 -0.24
C SER A 51 1.17 -2.35 -1.68
N ILE A 52 0.76 -1.38 -2.50
CA ILE A 52 1.10 -1.34 -3.93
C ILE A 52 2.43 -0.62 -4.17
N CYS A 53 2.79 0.33 -3.29
CA CYS A 53 3.92 1.25 -3.42
C CYS A 53 4.02 1.85 -4.84
N PRO A 54 3.04 2.67 -5.27
CA PRO A 54 3.05 3.29 -6.59
C PRO A 54 4.25 4.25 -6.75
N ILE A 55 4.96 4.14 -7.87
CA ILE A 55 6.14 4.98 -8.18
C ILE A 55 5.86 6.01 -9.26
N SER A 56 4.84 5.76 -10.08
CA SER A 56 4.44 6.65 -11.17
C SER A 56 3.17 7.45 -10.81
N ILE A 57 3.05 8.64 -11.41
CA ILE A 57 1.89 9.52 -11.25
C ILE A 57 0.60 8.82 -11.69
N ASP A 58 0.66 8.04 -12.76
CA ASP A 58 -0.51 7.36 -13.30
C ASP A 58 -1.00 6.22 -12.39
N GLU A 59 -0.08 5.46 -11.78
CA GLU A 59 -0.43 4.46 -10.77
C GLU A 59 -1.09 5.11 -9.55
N MET A 60 -0.51 6.20 -9.04
CA MET A 60 -1.06 6.92 -7.90
C MET A 60 -2.45 7.48 -8.20
N ARG A 61 -2.64 8.11 -9.37
CA ARG A 61 -3.95 8.62 -9.80
C ARG A 61 -4.99 7.51 -9.94
N SER A 62 -4.58 6.33 -10.39
CA SER A 62 -5.49 5.18 -10.51
C SER A 62 -5.99 4.71 -9.14
N ILE A 63 -5.16 4.78 -8.11
CA ILE A 63 -5.55 4.45 -6.73
C ILE A 63 -6.42 5.57 -6.14
N LEU A 64 -6.02 6.83 -6.29
CA LEU A 64 -6.75 7.97 -5.75
C LEU A 64 -8.12 8.17 -6.44
N ALA A 65 -8.30 7.69 -7.67
CA ALA A 65 -9.58 7.69 -8.36
C ALA A 65 -10.67 6.83 -7.67
N ILE A 66 -10.27 5.91 -6.78
CA ILE A 66 -11.20 5.16 -5.92
C ILE A 66 -11.86 6.10 -4.90
N GLU A 67 -11.20 7.20 -4.54
CA GLU A 67 -11.77 8.22 -3.67
C GLU A 67 -12.80 9.05 -4.41
N THR A 68 -14.07 8.66 -4.29
CA THR A 68 -15.17 9.45 -4.82
C THR A 68 -15.30 10.77 -4.06
N GLY A 69 -15.06 11.89 -4.75
CA GLY A 69 -15.36 13.23 -4.23
C GLY A 69 -14.16 14.08 -3.80
N LYS A 70 -12.93 13.55 -3.85
CA LYS A 70 -11.70 14.31 -3.59
C LYS A 70 -10.82 14.32 -4.83
N THR A 71 -10.45 15.51 -5.29
CA THR A 71 -9.50 15.68 -6.40
C THR A 71 -8.17 16.14 -5.84
N TYR A 72 -7.15 15.31 -6.00
CA TYR A 72 -5.79 15.63 -5.61
C TYR A 72 -5.11 16.47 -6.70
N SER A 73 -4.45 17.55 -6.28
CA SER A 73 -3.58 18.33 -7.15
C SER A 73 -2.34 17.53 -7.54
N THR A 74 -1.69 17.91 -8.64
CA THR A 74 -0.44 17.25 -9.07
C THR A 74 0.65 17.37 -8.01
N GLU A 75 0.74 18.48 -7.29
CA GLU A 75 1.72 18.68 -6.20
C GLU A 75 1.48 17.71 -5.03
N GLU A 76 0.22 17.48 -4.66
CA GLU A 76 -0.12 16.49 -3.62
C GLU A 76 0.24 15.08 -4.07
N VAL A 77 -0.05 14.73 -5.32
CA VAL A 77 0.28 13.41 -5.90
C VAL A 77 1.81 13.19 -5.91
N GLU A 78 2.58 14.19 -6.33
CA GLU A 78 4.04 14.12 -6.33
C GLU A 78 4.59 13.99 -4.91
N LYS A 79 4.06 14.75 -3.95
CA LYS A 79 4.44 14.65 -2.55
C LYS A 79 4.23 13.25 -2.00
N ILE A 80 3.09 12.63 -2.30
CA ILE A 80 2.81 11.25 -1.86
C ILE A 80 3.80 10.27 -2.49
N ILE A 81 4.10 10.40 -3.78
CA ILE A 81 5.06 9.52 -4.48
C ILE A 81 6.45 9.60 -3.86
N GLU A 82 6.91 10.80 -3.49
CA GLU A 82 8.20 10.98 -2.84
C GLU A 82 8.24 10.33 -1.44
N LEU A 83 7.14 10.37 -0.68
CA LEU A 83 7.02 9.63 0.58
C LEU A 83 7.13 8.12 0.33
N VAL A 84 6.37 7.59 -0.63
CA VAL A 84 6.42 6.16 -0.99
C VAL A 84 7.82 5.72 -1.42
N LYS A 85 8.53 6.52 -2.23
CA LYS A 85 9.91 6.24 -2.65
C LYS A 85 10.91 6.15 -1.51
N LYS A 86 10.73 6.95 -0.46
CA LYS A 86 11.61 6.96 0.70
C LYS A 86 11.52 5.66 1.52
N HIS A 87 10.36 5.00 1.48
CA HIS A 87 10.06 3.78 2.25
C HIS A 87 10.15 2.49 1.41
N LEU A 88 10.43 2.59 0.10
CA LEU A 88 10.64 1.44 -0.77
C LEU A 88 11.93 0.68 -0.39
N LYS A 89 11.86 -0.65 -0.28
CA LYS A 89 13.06 -1.49 -0.10
C LYS A 89 14.02 -1.24 -1.28
N SER A 90 15.26 -0.85 -0.97
CA SER A 90 16.33 -0.68 -1.97
C SER A 90 16.96 -2.01 -2.37
#